data_AF-A0AA89BKR7-F1
#
_entry.id   AF-A0AA89BKR7-F1
#
_cell.length_a   1.000
_cell.length_b   1.000
_cell.length_c   1.000
_cell.angle_alpha   90.00
_cell.angle_beta   90.00
_cell.angle_gamma   90.00
#
_symmetry.space_group_name_H-M   'P 1'
#
loop_
_entity.id
_entity.type
_entity.pdbx_description
1 polymer ?
#
loop_
_entity_poly.entity_id
_entity_poly.type
_entity_poly.pdbx_seq_one_letter_code
_entity_poly.pdbx_strand_id
1 'polypeptide(L)'
;MAGFRTSIVKLSTVVFICSQSIIFGALANLEKLPLPSPGPETFAFDGNGGGPYTGISDGRIVKYEGPTTGFVDFAYTAPNRPKALCDGTDKATENETLGLTCGRPMGLDFNHRTGELYLVDGFYGLLVVGPEGGLATQLAIGANGVPFRLLEAIDVDEQTGIVYFSDVTALYGMK
;
A
#
# COMPACT_ATOMS: atom_id res chain seq x y z
N MET A 1 78.78 -5.29 -37.07
CA MET A 1 78.23 -3.91 -37.05
C MET A 1 76.72 -4.05 -36.86
N ALA A 2 76.21 -3.59 -35.72
CA ALA A 2 74.82 -3.77 -35.32
C ALA A 2 73.90 -2.78 -36.05
N GLY A 3 72.85 -3.27 -36.70
CA GLY A 3 71.78 -2.46 -37.28
C GLY A 3 70.74 -2.11 -36.22
N PHE A 4 70.54 -0.83 -35.97
CA PHE A 4 69.51 -0.33 -35.05
C PHE A 4 68.15 -0.42 -35.73
N ARG A 5 67.26 -1.31 -35.26
CA ARG A 5 65.83 -1.30 -35.64
C ARG A 5 65.07 -0.49 -34.58
N THR A 6 64.70 0.74 -34.92
CA THR A 6 63.75 1.55 -34.16
C THR A 6 62.36 0.90 -34.24
N SER A 7 61.86 0.41 -33.10
CA SER A 7 60.45 -0.02 -33.00
C SER A 7 59.60 1.18 -32.61
N ILE A 8 58.68 1.58 -33.50
CA ILE A 8 57.67 2.61 -33.22
C ILE A 8 56.54 1.95 -32.43
N VAL A 9 56.38 2.32 -31.16
CA VAL A 9 55.22 1.92 -30.36
C VAL A 9 54.10 2.91 -30.66
N LYS A 10 53.03 2.48 -31.35
CA LYS A 10 51.81 3.27 -31.50
C LYS A 10 51.04 3.24 -30.18
N LEU A 11 51.07 4.34 -29.43
CA LEU A 11 50.24 4.54 -28.25
C LEU A 11 48.87 5.05 -28.73
N SER A 12 47.88 4.17 -28.81
CA SER A 12 46.49 4.57 -29.06
C SER A 12 45.84 5.02 -27.75
N THR A 13 45.75 6.33 -27.55
CA THR A 13 44.96 6.92 -26.47
C THR A 13 43.48 6.81 -26.83
N VAL A 14 42.76 5.89 -26.20
CA VAL A 14 41.29 5.83 -26.29
C VAL A 14 40.73 6.86 -25.31
N VAL A 15 40.23 7.98 -25.84
CA VAL A 15 39.52 8.98 -25.04
C VAL A 15 38.06 8.54 -24.95
N PHE A 16 37.65 7.99 -23.80
CA PHE A 16 36.24 7.82 -23.48
C PHE A 16 35.65 9.20 -23.17
N ILE A 17 35.04 9.83 -24.16
CA ILE A 17 34.17 10.98 -23.93
C ILE A 17 32.88 10.42 -23.33
N CYS A 18 32.82 10.35 -22.01
CA CYS A 18 31.57 10.16 -21.31
C CYS A 18 30.72 11.41 -21.59
N SER A 19 29.87 11.34 -22.62
CA SER A 19 28.86 12.36 -22.82
C SER A 19 28.01 12.35 -21.57
N GLN A 20 28.13 13.38 -20.74
CA GLN A 20 27.13 13.66 -19.72
C GLN A 20 25.84 13.96 -20.46
N SER A 21 25.06 12.92 -20.75
CA SER A 21 23.65 13.05 -20.98
C SER A 21 23.10 13.57 -19.66
N ILE A 22 23.09 14.90 -19.52
CA ILE A 22 22.29 15.59 -18.53
C ILE A 22 20.86 15.20 -18.91
N ILE A 23 20.35 14.15 -18.29
CA ILE A 23 18.92 13.89 -18.25
C ILE A 23 18.36 15.09 -17.50
N PHE A 24 17.93 16.11 -18.24
CA PHE A 24 16.93 17.05 -17.75
C PHE A 24 15.70 16.19 -17.49
N GLY A 25 15.68 15.54 -16.32
CA GLY A 25 14.50 14.86 -15.83
C GLY A 25 13.41 15.90 -15.85
N ALA A 26 12.38 15.66 -16.66
CA ALA A 26 11.13 16.37 -16.52
C ALA A 26 10.83 16.37 -15.02
N LEU A 27 10.75 17.56 -14.40
CA LEU A 27 10.07 17.69 -13.13
C LEU A 27 8.71 17.05 -13.35
N ALA A 28 8.52 15.84 -12.80
CA ALA A 28 7.24 15.17 -12.89
C ALA A 28 6.20 16.16 -12.36
N ASN A 29 5.18 16.46 -13.17
CA ASN A 29 4.03 17.17 -12.68
C ASN A 29 3.42 16.29 -11.58
N LEU A 30 3.60 16.68 -10.32
CA LEU A 30 2.99 16.00 -9.19
C LEU A 30 1.51 16.33 -9.22
N GLU A 31 0.70 15.33 -9.53
CA GLU A 31 -0.76 15.43 -9.47
C GLU A 31 -1.25 14.86 -8.15
N LYS A 32 -2.05 15.63 -7.42
CA LYS A 32 -2.70 15.16 -6.20
C LYS A 32 -4.00 14.45 -6.58
N LEU A 33 -4.12 13.18 -6.20
CA LEU A 33 -5.37 12.43 -6.32
C LEU A 33 -6.28 12.77 -5.11
N PRO A 34 -7.47 13.39 -5.32
CA PRO A 34 -8.33 13.78 -4.22
C PRO A 34 -9.08 12.57 -3.65
N LEU A 35 -8.88 12.31 -2.36
CA LEU A 35 -9.61 11.27 -1.62
C LEU A 35 -10.94 11.80 -1.06
N PRO A 36 -11.97 10.93 -0.90
CA PRO A 36 -13.28 11.33 -0.40
C PRO A 36 -13.35 11.54 1.12
N SER A 37 -12.34 11.09 1.87
CA SER A 37 -12.17 11.26 3.32
C SER A 37 -10.66 11.31 3.63
N PRO A 38 -10.20 11.83 4.79
CA PRO A 38 -8.79 11.73 5.17
C PRO A 38 -8.24 10.30 5.12
N GLY A 39 -6.93 10.20 4.93
CA GLY A 39 -6.26 9.01 4.39
C GLY A 39 -5.46 9.42 3.16
N PRO A 40 -4.53 8.59 2.66
CA PRO A 40 -4.31 7.19 3.00
C PRO A 40 -3.37 6.99 4.20
N GLU A 41 -3.47 5.85 4.87
CA GLU A 41 -2.37 5.36 5.75
C GLU A 41 -1.39 4.54 4.90
N THR A 42 -1.92 3.60 4.11
CA THR A 42 -1.18 2.77 3.16
C THR A 42 -1.81 2.77 1.76
N PHE A 43 -1.11 2.22 0.76
CA PHE A 43 -1.66 1.96 -0.57
C PHE A 43 -1.11 0.66 -1.16
N ALA A 44 -1.89 0.04 -2.05
CA ALA A 44 -1.50 -1.19 -2.74
C ALA A 44 -1.91 -1.14 -4.23
N PHE A 45 -1.30 -2.00 -5.03
CA PHE A 45 -1.63 -2.19 -6.46
C PHE A 45 -1.94 -3.66 -6.71
N ASP A 46 -2.95 -3.91 -7.54
CA ASP A 46 -3.29 -5.28 -7.94
C ASP A 46 -2.26 -5.84 -8.95
N GLY A 47 -2.26 -7.16 -9.13
CA GLY A 47 -1.33 -7.84 -10.04
C GLY A 47 -1.52 -7.49 -11.53
N ASN A 48 -2.62 -6.80 -11.89
CA ASN A 48 -2.88 -6.31 -13.24
C ASN A 48 -2.44 -4.84 -13.43
N GLY A 49 -1.84 -4.23 -12.40
CA GLY A 49 -1.43 -2.82 -12.42
C GLY A 49 -2.58 -1.84 -12.12
N GLY A 50 -3.72 -2.33 -11.64
CA GLY A 50 -4.83 -1.50 -11.19
C GLY A 50 -4.60 -0.87 -9.82
N GLY A 51 -5.31 0.23 -9.56
CA GLY A 51 -5.19 1.03 -8.35
C GLY A 51 -4.64 2.43 -8.62
N PRO A 52 -4.07 3.11 -7.59
CA PRO A 52 -3.86 2.60 -6.24
C PRO A 52 -5.17 2.27 -5.50
N TYR A 53 -5.08 1.27 -4.62
CA TYR A 53 -6.08 0.95 -3.61
C TYR A 53 -5.62 1.56 -2.28
N THR A 54 -6.54 2.09 -1.48
CA THR A 54 -6.18 2.62 -0.17
C THR A 54 -7.33 2.61 0.83
N GLY A 55 -6.99 2.42 2.11
CA GLY A 55 -7.88 2.64 3.23
C GLY A 55 -8.01 4.12 3.57
N ILE A 56 -9.24 4.56 3.84
CA ILE A 56 -9.54 5.92 4.30
C ILE A 56 -10.18 5.91 5.69
N SER A 57 -10.15 7.07 6.37
CA SER A 57 -10.54 7.22 7.77
C SER A 57 -12.00 6.85 8.06
N ASP A 58 -12.86 6.79 7.06
CA ASP A 58 -14.26 6.39 7.23
C ASP A 58 -14.53 4.88 7.12
N GLY A 59 -13.47 4.07 7.09
CA GLY A 59 -13.56 2.62 7.13
C GLY A 59 -13.67 1.93 5.76
N ARG A 60 -13.68 2.71 4.68
CA ARG A 60 -13.65 2.18 3.31
C ARG A 60 -12.23 1.88 2.84
N ILE A 61 -12.12 0.89 1.97
CA ILE A 61 -11.06 0.76 0.98
C ILE A 61 -11.60 1.30 -0.34
N VAL A 62 -10.88 2.24 -0.96
CA VAL A 62 -11.21 2.84 -2.25
C VAL A 62 -10.17 2.49 -3.30
N LYS A 63 -10.59 2.43 -4.56
CA LYS A 63 -9.73 2.16 -5.73
C LYS A 63 -9.75 3.36 -6.67
N TYR A 64 -8.60 3.78 -7.14
CA TYR A 64 -8.51 4.80 -8.19
C TYR A 64 -8.75 4.19 -9.58
N GLU A 65 -9.67 4.78 -10.35
CA GLU A 65 -10.04 4.33 -11.72
C GLU A 65 -9.63 5.34 -12.81
N GLY A 66 -8.64 6.19 -12.52
CA GLY A 66 -8.12 7.16 -13.48
C GLY A 66 -8.74 8.57 -13.33
N PRO A 67 -8.27 9.53 -14.14
CA PRO A 67 -8.53 10.96 -13.92
C PRO A 67 -9.98 11.38 -14.17
N THR A 68 -10.74 10.61 -14.95
CA THR A 68 -12.16 10.90 -15.22
C THR A 68 -13.06 10.46 -14.09
N THR A 69 -12.74 9.35 -13.42
CA THR A 69 -13.59 8.73 -12.40
C THR A 69 -13.13 9.07 -10.98
N GLY A 70 -11.81 9.12 -10.74
CA GLY A 70 -11.26 9.29 -9.41
C GLY A 70 -11.32 8.01 -8.57
N PHE A 71 -11.51 8.17 -7.26
CA PHE A 71 -11.64 7.05 -6.34
C PHE A 71 -13.09 6.55 -6.25
N VAL A 72 -13.26 5.23 -6.34
CA VAL A 72 -14.54 4.53 -6.14
C VAL A 72 -14.45 3.59 -4.93
N ASP A 73 -15.59 3.29 -4.31
CA ASP A 73 -15.67 2.31 -3.24
C ASP A 73 -15.27 0.92 -3.76
N PHE A 74 -14.32 0.27 -3.08
CA PHE A 74 -13.91 -1.10 -3.40
C PHE A 74 -14.36 -2.09 -2.33
N ALA A 75 -13.96 -1.88 -1.07
CA ALA A 75 -14.23 -2.81 0.00
C ALA A 75 -14.49 -2.12 1.34
N TYR A 76 -15.06 -2.85 2.29
CA TYR A 76 -15.42 -2.36 3.63
C TYR A 76 -15.04 -3.39 4.69
N THR A 77 -14.63 -2.93 5.88
CA THR A 77 -14.27 -3.83 7.00
C THR A 77 -15.42 -4.09 7.95
N ALA A 78 -16.24 -3.07 8.25
CA ALA A 78 -17.37 -3.18 9.15
C ALA A 78 -18.64 -3.72 8.45
N PRO A 79 -19.27 -4.81 8.95
CA PRO A 79 -20.41 -5.47 8.28
C PRO A 79 -21.70 -4.65 8.27
N ASN A 80 -21.95 -3.86 9.32
CA ASN A 80 -23.18 -3.08 9.49
C ASN A 80 -22.91 -1.58 9.50
N ARG A 81 -21.97 -1.11 8.68
CA ARG A 81 -21.59 0.32 8.61
C ARG A 81 -22.77 1.17 8.05
N PRO A 82 -23.31 2.15 8.80
CA PRO A 82 -24.28 3.09 8.27
C PRO A 82 -23.58 4.21 7.48
N LYS A 83 -23.85 4.30 6.17
CA LYS A 83 -23.24 5.34 5.29
C LYS A 83 -23.43 6.76 5.82
N ALA A 84 -24.62 7.09 6.35
CA ALA A 84 -24.91 8.43 6.89
C ALA A 84 -24.08 8.80 8.13
N LEU A 85 -23.55 7.81 8.84
CA LEU A 85 -22.70 8.02 10.02
C LEU A 85 -21.22 7.96 9.67
N CYS A 86 -20.84 7.04 8.78
CA CYS A 86 -19.44 6.76 8.49
C CYS A 86 -18.89 7.61 7.33
N ASP A 87 -19.58 7.69 6.20
CA ASP A 87 -18.98 8.25 4.97
C ASP A 87 -18.55 9.72 5.18
N GLY A 88 -17.26 9.99 4.97
CA GLY A 88 -16.64 11.31 5.17
C GLY A 88 -16.20 11.63 6.60
N THR A 89 -16.36 10.71 7.56
CA THR A 89 -15.84 10.91 8.93
C THR A 89 -14.32 10.76 8.98
N ASP A 90 -13.68 11.59 9.80
CA ASP A 90 -12.25 11.53 10.14
C ASP A 90 -11.99 11.09 11.59
N LYS A 91 -13.06 10.83 12.35
CA LYS A 91 -12.99 10.58 13.81
C LYS A 91 -12.93 9.12 14.22
N ALA A 92 -12.85 8.20 13.27
CA ALA A 92 -12.84 6.76 13.59
C ALA A 92 -11.65 6.35 14.48
N THR A 93 -10.53 7.08 14.40
CA THR A 93 -9.34 6.87 15.25
C THR A 93 -9.43 7.59 16.61
N GLU A 94 -10.28 8.62 16.73
CA GLU A 94 -10.43 9.41 17.96
C GLU A 94 -11.58 8.92 18.84
N ASN A 95 -12.57 8.26 18.24
CA ASN A 95 -13.75 7.75 18.90
C ASN A 95 -13.86 6.24 18.68
N GLU A 96 -13.54 5.46 19.70
CA GLU A 96 -13.59 4.00 19.66
C GLU A 96 -14.97 3.47 19.24
N THR A 97 -16.07 4.06 19.71
CA THR A 97 -17.42 3.63 19.30
C THR A 97 -17.64 3.83 17.80
N LEU A 98 -17.13 4.93 17.26
CA LEU A 98 -17.20 5.20 15.84
C LEU A 98 -16.28 4.28 15.03
N GLY A 99 -15.06 4.03 15.53
CA GLY A 99 -14.13 3.07 14.95
C GLY A 99 -14.69 1.65 14.90
N LEU A 100 -15.32 1.17 15.98
CA LEU A 100 -16.04 -0.10 16.02
C LEU A 100 -17.21 -0.13 15.02
N THR A 101 -17.85 1.01 14.75
CA THR A 101 -19.00 1.10 13.83
C THR A 101 -18.59 1.19 12.36
N CYS A 102 -17.52 1.92 12.06
CA CYS A 102 -17.13 2.25 10.70
C CYS A 102 -15.95 1.42 10.20
N GLY A 103 -15.08 0.96 11.10
CA GLY A 103 -13.79 0.38 10.79
C GLY A 103 -12.73 1.45 10.55
N ARG A 104 -11.47 1.01 10.48
CA ARG A 104 -10.32 1.83 10.11
C ARG A 104 -9.25 0.92 9.49
N PRO A 105 -9.27 0.71 8.16
CA PRO A 105 -8.22 -0.03 7.47
C PRO A 105 -6.88 0.70 7.59
N MET A 106 -5.85 -0.01 8.08
CA MET A 106 -4.51 0.51 8.32
C MET A 106 -3.52 -0.03 7.29
N GLY A 107 -3.41 -1.36 7.16
CA GLY A 107 -2.50 -2.02 6.23
C GLY A 107 -3.26 -2.72 5.10
N LEU A 108 -2.68 -2.75 3.90
CA LEU A 108 -3.20 -3.40 2.70
C LEU A 108 -2.06 -4.07 1.96
N ASP A 109 -2.25 -5.31 1.53
CA ASP A 109 -1.38 -5.93 0.54
C ASP A 109 -2.09 -7.02 -0.26
N PHE A 110 -1.74 -7.14 -1.53
CA PHE A 110 -2.36 -8.13 -2.42
C PHE A 110 -1.58 -9.43 -2.39
N ASN A 111 -2.30 -10.54 -2.50
CA ASN A 111 -1.72 -11.75 -3.08
C ASN A 111 -1.92 -11.65 -4.60
N HIS A 112 -0.87 -11.33 -5.36
CA HIS A 112 -1.01 -11.12 -6.82
C HIS A 112 -1.40 -12.38 -7.58
N ARG A 113 -1.18 -13.57 -7.01
CA ARG A 113 -1.57 -14.84 -7.65
C ARG A 113 -3.05 -15.14 -7.53
N THR A 114 -3.67 -14.81 -6.39
CA THR A 114 -5.11 -15.07 -6.15
C THR A 114 -5.98 -13.87 -6.46
N GLY A 115 -5.40 -12.66 -6.48
CA GLY A 115 -6.14 -11.40 -6.60
C GLY A 115 -6.87 -11.00 -5.32
N GLU A 116 -6.59 -11.68 -4.20
CA GLU A 116 -7.14 -11.35 -2.89
C GLU A 116 -6.35 -10.19 -2.29
N LEU A 117 -7.08 -9.23 -1.72
CA LEU A 117 -6.52 -8.15 -0.92
C LEU A 117 -6.59 -8.55 0.54
N TYR A 118 -5.42 -8.78 1.15
CA TYR A 118 -5.29 -8.93 2.58
C TYR A 118 -5.16 -7.54 3.19
N LEU A 119 -5.76 -7.37 4.37
CA LEU A 119 -5.73 -6.10 5.06
C LEU A 119 -5.79 -6.27 6.56
N VAL A 120 -5.29 -5.26 7.25
CA VAL A 120 -5.50 -5.13 8.69
C VAL A 120 -6.32 -3.88 9.00
N ASP A 121 -7.24 -4.04 9.93
CA ASP A 121 -8.10 -2.98 10.43
C ASP A 121 -7.85 -2.80 11.93
N GLY A 122 -7.77 -1.54 12.38
CA GLY A 122 -7.51 -1.20 13.78
C GLY A 122 -8.55 -1.76 14.76
N PHE A 123 -9.76 -2.09 14.30
CA PHE A 123 -10.87 -2.61 15.10
C PHE A 123 -11.27 -4.03 14.71
N TYR A 124 -11.05 -4.44 13.45
CA TYR A 124 -11.50 -5.73 12.93
C TYR A 124 -10.38 -6.76 12.73
N GLY A 125 -9.12 -6.45 13.07
CA GLY A 125 -8.02 -7.41 13.03
C GLY A 125 -7.54 -7.71 11.60
N LEU A 126 -7.16 -8.95 11.32
CA LEU A 126 -6.74 -9.41 10.00
C LEU A 126 -7.98 -9.81 9.17
N LEU A 127 -8.10 -9.26 7.97
CA LEU A 127 -9.18 -9.56 7.02
C LEU A 127 -8.65 -9.85 5.62
N VAL A 128 -9.53 -10.38 4.77
CA VAL A 128 -9.29 -10.59 3.34
C VAL A 128 -10.54 -10.22 2.53
N VAL A 129 -10.36 -9.64 1.35
CA VAL A 129 -11.44 -9.41 0.39
C VAL A 129 -11.02 -9.88 -1.00
N GLY A 130 -11.96 -10.46 -1.75
CA GLY A 130 -11.71 -10.95 -3.10
C GLY A 130 -11.57 -9.81 -4.13
N PRO A 131 -11.24 -10.15 -5.39
CA PRO A 131 -11.00 -9.18 -6.46
C PRO A 131 -12.22 -8.33 -6.82
N GLU A 132 -13.43 -8.80 -6.51
CA GLU A 132 -14.70 -8.07 -6.71
C GLU A 132 -14.99 -7.04 -5.61
N GLY A 133 -14.14 -6.96 -4.58
CA GLY A 133 -14.35 -6.08 -3.43
C GLY A 133 -15.53 -6.53 -2.55
N GLY A 134 -16.20 -5.55 -1.92
CA GLY A 134 -17.31 -5.79 -1.00
C GLY A 134 -16.90 -5.90 0.47
N LEU A 135 -17.69 -6.63 1.26
CA LEU A 135 -17.40 -6.82 2.68
C LEU A 135 -16.24 -7.80 2.88
N ALA A 136 -15.18 -7.34 3.55
CA ALA A 136 -14.04 -8.17 3.87
C ALA A 136 -14.40 -9.26 4.90
N THR A 137 -13.80 -10.43 4.75
CA THR A 137 -13.94 -11.56 5.66
C THR A 137 -12.87 -11.49 6.74
N GLN A 138 -13.27 -11.49 8.01
CA GLN A 138 -12.36 -11.52 9.14
C GLN A 138 -11.69 -12.89 9.29
N LEU A 139 -10.36 -12.91 9.36
CA LEU A 139 -9.54 -14.12 9.49
C LEU A 139 -9.05 -14.33 10.93
N ALA A 140 -8.62 -13.26 11.60
CA ALA A 140 -8.10 -13.34 12.96
C ALA A 140 -8.26 -12.03 13.74
N ILE A 141 -8.57 -12.15 15.04
CA ILE A 141 -8.68 -11.03 15.99
C ILE A 141 -7.68 -11.14 17.15
N GLY A 142 -6.83 -12.15 17.13
CA GLY A 142 -5.84 -12.41 18.15
C GLY A 142 -4.99 -13.64 17.84
N ALA A 143 -3.91 -13.82 18.58
CA ALA A 143 -3.04 -14.97 18.49
C ALA A 143 -2.66 -15.45 19.90
N ASN A 144 -2.55 -16.77 20.10
CA ASN A 144 -2.17 -17.37 21.39
C ASN A 144 -3.02 -16.90 22.58
N GLY A 145 -4.32 -16.65 22.35
CA GLY A 145 -5.25 -16.16 23.37
C GLY A 145 -5.12 -14.67 23.71
N VAL A 146 -4.27 -13.92 23.01
CA VAL A 146 -4.11 -12.47 23.16
C VAL A 146 -4.83 -11.76 21.99
N PRO A 147 -5.84 -10.92 22.27
CA PRO A 147 -6.47 -10.09 21.24
C PRO A 147 -5.50 -9.07 20.66
N PHE A 148 -5.57 -8.85 19.34
CA PHE A 148 -4.92 -7.70 18.70
C PHE A 148 -5.55 -6.41 19.21
N ARG A 149 -4.77 -5.32 19.31
CA ARG A 149 -5.34 -4.00 19.67
C ARG A 149 -5.06 -2.91 18.65
N LEU A 150 -3.99 -3.03 17.87
CA LEU A 150 -3.68 -2.06 16.83
C LEU A 150 -2.78 -2.71 15.78
N LEU A 151 -3.42 -3.31 14.77
CA LEU A 151 -2.71 -3.80 13.61
C LEU A 151 -2.46 -2.65 12.63
N GLU A 152 -1.23 -2.51 12.14
CA GLU A 152 -0.85 -1.37 11.28
C GLU A 152 -0.36 -1.83 9.89
N ALA A 153 0.71 -2.63 9.83
CA ALA A 153 1.31 -3.04 8.58
C ALA A 153 0.99 -4.51 8.26
N ILE A 154 0.95 -4.81 6.96
CA ILE A 154 0.77 -6.16 6.41
C ILE A 154 1.61 -6.32 5.14
N ASP A 155 2.11 -7.52 4.89
CA ASP A 155 2.84 -7.91 3.68
C ASP A 155 2.55 -9.38 3.37
N VAL A 156 2.38 -9.72 2.09
CA VAL A 156 2.10 -11.07 1.60
C VAL A 156 3.31 -11.58 0.85
N ASP A 157 3.86 -12.70 1.29
CA ASP A 157 4.91 -13.38 0.54
C ASP A 157 4.33 -13.99 -0.74
N GLU A 158 4.66 -13.38 -1.87
CA GLU A 158 4.20 -13.79 -3.20
C GLU A 158 4.55 -15.22 -3.60
N GLN A 159 5.56 -15.85 -2.98
CA GLN A 159 5.93 -17.23 -3.28
C GLN A 159 5.13 -18.21 -2.42
N THR A 160 4.93 -17.91 -1.15
CA THR A 160 4.33 -18.84 -0.19
C THR A 160 2.86 -18.57 0.11
N GLY A 161 2.39 -17.34 -0.11
CA GLY A 161 1.09 -16.84 0.32
C GLY A 161 1.01 -16.60 1.84
N ILE A 162 2.14 -16.64 2.55
CA ILE A 162 2.18 -16.34 3.99
C ILE A 162 1.97 -14.84 4.18
N VAL A 163 1.08 -14.51 5.11
CA VAL A 163 0.74 -13.13 5.47
C VAL A 163 1.47 -12.75 6.75
N TYR A 164 2.27 -11.70 6.69
CA TYR A 164 2.98 -11.12 7.83
C TYR A 164 2.31 -9.80 8.20
N PHE A 165 2.10 -9.53 9.49
CA PHE A 165 1.51 -8.28 9.95
C PHE A 165 2.04 -7.89 11.32
N SER A 166 1.92 -6.61 11.67
CA SER A 166 2.40 -6.05 12.95
C SER A 166 1.24 -5.65 13.85
N ASP A 167 1.37 -5.95 15.15
CA ASP A 167 0.52 -5.40 16.23
C ASP A 167 1.38 -4.44 17.06
N VAL A 168 1.13 -3.12 16.97
CA VAL A 168 2.00 -2.08 17.56
C VAL A 168 1.63 -1.72 19.00
N THR A 169 0.89 -2.59 19.65
CA THR A 169 0.27 -2.40 20.98
C THR A 169 1.28 -2.31 22.11
N ALA A 170 2.47 -2.88 21.90
CA ALA A 170 3.61 -2.72 22.80
C ALA A 170 4.14 -1.27 22.88
N LEU A 171 3.78 -0.40 21.92
CA LEU A 171 4.29 0.96 21.81
C LEU A 171 3.20 2.02 22.08
N TYR A 172 1.95 1.76 21.68
CA TYR A 172 0.84 2.70 21.83
C TYR A 172 -0.41 1.94 22.27
N GLY A 173 -0.79 2.06 23.54
CA GLY A 173 -2.06 1.52 24.02
C GLY A 173 -3.19 2.42 23.57
N MET A 174 -3.91 2.05 22.51
CA MET A 174 -5.26 2.59 22.32
C MET A 174 -6.19 1.85 23.28
N LYS A 175 -6.85 2.63 24.13
CA LYS A 175 -7.60 2.19 25.31
C LYS A 175 -9.00 2.74 25.23
#